data_AF-A0A1A8XA37-F1
#
_entry.id   AF-A0A1A8XA37-F1
#
_cell.length_a   1.000
_cell.length_b   1.000
_cell.length_c   1.000
_cell.angle_alpha   90.00
_cell.angle_beta   90.00
_cell.angle_gamma   90.00
#
_symmetry.space_group_name_H-M   'P 1'
#
loop_
_entity.id
_entity.type
_entity.pdbx_description
1 polymer ?
#
loop_
_entity_poly.entity_id
_entity_poly.type
_entity_poly.pdbx_seq_one_letter_code
_entity_poly.pdbx_strand_id
1 'polypeptide(L)'
;MPLPDDTHCALNEKDLPAEIFDEKWKTDIKFLEFSNPVILNEKIDDMRKWIEHFDSKIFSTYYANTFDNIKHIQDKRCRDLNYYINYVLYNIPKITKNTQNTADIIETFQRFINAIFISWGNVGSLAKFKCTRVHKDYTDKMDLIKQLDDYCENKKSFQEKLQKYDYITCCKYATY
;
A
#
# COMPACT_ATOMS: atom_id res chain seq x y z
N MET A 1 41.15 -19.46 -6.75
CA MET A 1 40.27 -18.67 -5.86
C MET A 1 39.03 -19.50 -5.60
N PRO A 2 38.61 -19.70 -4.34
CA PRO A 2 37.31 -20.31 -4.07
C PRO A 2 36.23 -19.39 -4.64
N LEU A 3 35.24 -19.96 -5.32
CA LEU A 3 34.02 -19.23 -5.65
C LEU A 3 33.38 -18.76 -4.33
N PRO A 4 32.93 -17.50 -4.23
CA PRO A 4 32.20 -17.06 -3.05
C PRO A 4 30.97 -17.95 -2.87
N ASP A 5 30.75 -18.40 -1.63
CA ASP A 5 29.60 -19.21 -1.23
C ASP A 5 28.30 -18.58 -1.73
N ASP A 6 27.49 -19.33 -2.50
CA ASP A 6 26.27 -18.85 -3.20
C ASP A 6 25.23 -18.27 -2.23
N THR A 7 25.36 -18.54 -0.93
CA THR A 7 24.55 -17.92 0.14
C THR A 7 24.65 -16.39 0.18
N HIS A 8 25.76 -15.81 -0.30
CA HIS A 8 25.93 -14.35 -0.34
C HIS A 8 25.18 -13.67 -1.51
N CYS A 9 24.69 -14.42 -2.49
CA CYS A 9 23.97 -13.91 -3.67
C CYS A 9 22.44 -14.05 -3.56
N ALA A 10 21.88 -14.35 -2.39
CA ALA A 10 20.44 -14.51 -2.22
C ALA A 10 19.72 -13.15 -2.02
N LEU A 11 18.74 -12.87 -2.88
CA LEU A 11 17.81 -11.76 -2.67
C LEU A 11 17.02 -11.97 -1.38
N ASN A 12 16.96 -10.96 -0.51
CA ASN A 12 16.17 -10.98 0.72
C ASN A 12 14.96 -10.05 0.56
N GLU A 13 13.83 -10.37 1.18
CA GLU A 13 12.64 -9.48 1.26
C GLU A 13 13.01 -8.10 1.82
N LYS A 14 14.02 -8.03 2.69
CA LYS A 14 14.58 -6.77 3.21
C LYS A 14 15.29 -5.91 2.16
N ASP A 15 15.56 -6.44 0.97
CA ASP A 15 16.12 -5.67 -0.14
C ASP A 15 15.05 -4.94 -0.96
N LEU A 16 13.78 -5.33 -0.83
CA LEU A 16 12.64 -4.90 -1.63
C LEU A 16 11.83 -3.84 -0.88
N PRO A 17 12.02 -2.52 -1.12
CA PRO A 17 11.34 -1.50 -0.35
C PRO A 17 9.82 -1.51 -0.54
N ALA A 18 9.35 -1.93 -1.72
CA ALA A 18 7.92 -2.15 -1.96
C ALA A 18 7.39 -3.26 -1.06
N GLU A 19 8.10 -4.40 -1.06
CA GLU A 19 8.10 -5.51 -0.12
C GLU A 19 7.76 -5.09 1.32
N ILE A 20 8.79 -4.50 1.93
CA ILE A 20 8.84 -4.10 3.33
C ILE A 20 7.67 -3.21 3.72
N PHE A 21 7.32 -2.23 2.87
CA PHE A 21 6.19 -1.36 3.16
C PHE A 21 4.86 -2.11 3.06
N ASP A 22 4.66 -2.89 2.00
CA ASP A 22 3.36 -3.51 1.71
C ASP A 22 3.01 -4.55 2.76
N GLU A 23 3.99 -5.35 3.20
CA GLU A 23 3.81 -6.28 4.31
C GLU A 23 3.46 -5.56 5.61
N LYS A 24 4.24 -4.54 5.98
CA LYS A 24 3.98 -3.75 7.19
C LYS A 24 2.58 -3.13 7.14
N TRP A 25 2.21 -2.54 6.01
CA TRP A 25 0.90 -1.93 5.82
C TRP A 25 -0.22 -2.96 5.95
N LYS A 26 -0.12 -4.09 5.24
CA LYS A 26 -1.10 -5.20 5.31
C LYS A 26 -1.25 -5.73 6.73
N THR A 27 -0.16 -5.87 7.48
CA THR A 27 -0.20 -6.25 8.90
C THR A 27 -0.88 -5.17 9.74
N ASP A 28 -0.48 -3.92 9.58
CA ASP A 28 -0.99 -2.80 10.38
C ASP A 28 -2.51 -2.62 10.20
N ILE A 29 -3.03 -2.77 8.98
CA ILE A 29 -4.47 -2.67 8.67
C ILE A 29 -5.24 -3.98 8.88
N LYS A 30 -4.56 -5.06 9.29
CA LYS A 30 -5.14 -6.41 9.40
C LYS A 30 -5.82 -6.83 8.10
N PHE A 31 -5.11 -6.70 6.99
CA PHE A 31 -5.66 -6.86 5.64
C PHE A 31 -6.30 -8.23 5.42
N LEU A 32 -5.73 -9.30 5.99
CA LEU A 32 -6.29 -10.65 5.87
C LEU A 32 -7.69 -10.79 6.47
N GLU A 33 -8.02 -10.02 7.51
CA GLU A 33 -9.37 -9.98 8.09
C GLU A 33 -10.40 -9.44 7.08
N PHE A 34 -9.96 -8.68 6.06
CA PHE A 34 -10.80 -8.16 4.99
C PHE A 34 -10.69 -8.95 3.69
N SER A 35 -9.49 -9.32 3.26
CA SER A 35 -9.27 -10.01 1.99
C SER A 35 -9.75 -11.46 2.01
N ASN A 36 -9.66 -12.16 3.15
CA ASN A 36 -10.11 -13.55 3.23
C ASN A 36 -11.62 -13.67 2.95
N PRO A 37 -12.50 -12.85 3.56
CA PRO A 37 -13.91 -12.83 3.19
C PRO A 37 -14.17 -12.53 1.71
N VAL A 38 -13.36 -11.70 1.06
CA VAL A 38 -13.46 -11.45 -0.39
C VAL A 38 -13.16 -12.72 -1.19
N ILE A 39 -12.08 -13.41 -0.85
CA ILE A 39 -11.62 -14.63 -1.56
C ILE A 39 -12.59 -15.79 -1.34
N LEU A 40 -13.06 -15.96 -0.10
CA LEU A 40 -13.91 -17.07 0.31
C LEU A 40 -15.40 -16.82 0.06
N ASN A 41 -15.77 -15.63 -0.44
CA ASN A 41 -17.16 -15.16 -0.56
C ASN A 41 -17.93 -15.21 0.77
N GLU A 42 -17.25 -14.89 1.87
CA GLU A 42 -17.80 -14.84 3.22
C GLU A 42 -18.16 -13.41 3.63
N LYS A 43 -18.79 -13.29 4.80
CA LYS A 43 -19.16 -12.00 5.37
C LYS A 43 -18.28 -11.64 6.56
N ILE A 44 -17.81 -10.39 6.61
CA ILE A 44 -17.13 -9.83 7.77
C ILE A 44 -18.12 -9.68 8.92
N ASP A 45 -17.69 -10.06 10.13
CA ASP A 45 -18.51 -9.97 11.34
C ASP A 45 -18.94 -8.54 11.67
N ASP A 46 -17.98 -7.61 11.66
CA ASP A 46 -18.19 -6.18 11.96
C ASP A 46 -17.38 -5.32 10.98
N MET A 47 -18.04 -4.86 9.91
CA MET A 47 -17.40 -4.07 8.86
C MET A 47 -17.10 -2.66 9.36
N ARG A 48 -17.98 -2.09 10.18
CA ARG A 48 -17.79 -0.75 10.75
C ARG A 48 -16.50 -0.71 11.57
N LYS A 49 -16.30 -1.67 12.47
CA LYS A 49 -15.10 -1.76 13.28
C LYS A 49 -13.84 -1.93 12.44
N TRP A 50 -13.89 -2.72 11.38
CA TRP A 50 -12.75 -2.87 10.47
C TRP A 50 -12.42 -1.56 9.75
N ILE A 51 -13.44 -0.83 9.26
CA ILE A 51 -13.26 0.48 8.62
C ILE A 51 -12.71 1.53 9.60
N GLU A 52 -13.21 1.59 10.84
CA GLU A 52 -12.68 2.49 11.86
C GLU A 52 -11.19 2.23 12.16
N HIS A 53 -10.78 0.94 12.18
CA HIS A 53 -9.37 0.56 12.29
C HIS A 53 -8.56 1.00 11.07
N PHE A 54 -9.10 0.77 9.87
CA PHE A 54 -8.46 1.17 8.61
C PHE A 54 -8.25 2.69 8.55
N ASP A 55 -9.26 3.48 8.90
CA ASP A 55 -9.23 4.93 8.97
C ASP A 55 -8.14 5.42 9.93
N SER A 56 -8.11 4.84 11.14
CA SER A 56 -7.06 5.13 12.13
C SER A 56 -5.65 4.88 11.58
N LYS A 57 -5.47 3.78 10.83
CA LYS A 57 -4.17 3.45 10.23
C LYS A 57 -3.80 4.35 9.05
N ILE A 58 -4.76 4.75 8.21
CA ILE A 58 -4.51 5.78 7.18
C ILE A 58 -4.01 7.06 7.86
N PHE A 59 -4.70 7.51 8.91
CA PHE A 59 -4.30 8.71 9.62
C PHE A 59 -2.90 8.54 10.23
N SER A 60 -2.66 7.52 11.06
CA SER A 60 -1.37 7.34 11.73
C SER A 60 -0.20 7.17 10.76
N THR A 61 -0.41 6.43 9.66
CA THR A 61 0.66 6.11 8.71
C THR A 61 0.99 7.26 7.78
N TYR A 62 0.02 8.07 7.36
CA TYR A 62 0.23 9.08 6.34
C TYR A 62 0.23 10.53 6.89
N TYR A 63 -0.39 10.76 8.04
CA TYR A 63 -0.37 12.07 8.70
C TYR A 63 0.88 12.28 9.55
N ALA A 64 1.28 11.26 10.32
CA ALA A 64 2.41 11.39 11.26
C ALA A 64 3.77 11.10 10.62
N ASN A 65 3.84 10.25 9.59
CA ASN A 65 5.11 9.89 8.97
C ASN A 65 5.55 10.92 7.93
N THR A 66 6.81 11.32 8.04
CA THR A 66 7.55 11.88 6.90
C THR A 66 8.03 10.72 6.06
N PHE A 67 7.39 10.46 4.92
CA PHE A 67 7.99 9.65 3.85
C PHE A 67 9.16 10.43 3.25
N ASP A 68 10.25 10.55 4.02
CA ASP A 68 11.55 11.22 3.79
C ASP A 68 11.57 12.55 3.01
N ASN A 69 10.43 13.22 2.83
CA ASN A 69 10.24 14.30 1.84
C ASN A 69 10.69 13.94 0.41
N ILE A 70 10.92 12.66 0.13
CA ILE A 70 11.37 12.19 -1.17
C ILE A 70 10.13 12.04 -2.06
N LYS A 71 9.98 12.96 -3.02
CA LYS A 71 8.79 13.07 -3.87
C LYS A 71 8.38 11.73 -4.50
N HIS A 72 9.32 10.99 -5.09
CA HIS A 72 8.97 9.74 -5.78
C HIS A 72 8.47 8.64 -4.82
N ILE A 73 8.93 8.63 -3.56
CA ILE A 73 8.42 7.73 -2.52
C ILE A 73 6.99 8.16 -2.15
N GLN A 74 6.76 9.47 -1.92
CA GLN A 74 5.42 9.98 -1.64
C GLN A 74 4.43 9.68 -2.76
N ASP A 75 4.81 9.93 -4.01
CA ASP A 75 3.98 9.65 -5.18
C ASP A 75 3.63 8.16 -5.25
N LYS A 76 4.58 7.27 -4.94
CA LYS A 76 4.35 5.82 -4.90
C LYS A 76 3.38 5.44 -3.77
N ARG A 77 3.61 5.93 -2.55
CA ARG A 77 2.71 5.66 -1.41
C ARG A 77 1.31 6.21 -1.63
N CYS A 78 1.19 7.33 -2.35
CA CYS A 78 -0.11 7.87 -2.75
C CYS A 78 -0.86 6.95 -3.72
N ARG A 79 -0.14 6.32 -4.67
CA ARG A 79 -0.73 5.32 -5.58
C ARG A 79 -1.15 4.06 -4.84
N ASP A 80 -0.32 3.55 -3.93
CA ASP A 80 -0.66 2.41 -3.08
C ASP A 80 -1.93 2.69 -2.26
N LEU A 81 -1.99 3.84 -1.60
CA LEU A 81 -3.16 4.21 -0.79
C LEU A 81 -4.44 4.31 -1.63
N ASN A 82 -4.35 4.90 -2.83
CA ASN A 82 -5.49 4.95 -3.75
C ASN A 82 -5.93 3.55 -4.20
N TYR A 83 -5.00 2.63 -4.45
CA TYR A 83 -5.31 1.23 -4.74
C TYR A 83 -6.10 0.60 -3.59
N TYR A 84 -5.61 0.69 -2.34
CA TYR A 84 -6.26 0.07 -1.19
C TYR A 84 -7.66 0.65 -0.93
N ILE A 85 -7.82 1.98 -1.03
CA ILE A 85 -9.13 2.62 -0.85
C ILE A 85 -10.12 2.15 -1.93
N ASN A 86 -9.70 2.09 -3.18
CA ASN A 86 -10.56 1.61 -4.27
C ASN A 86 -10.93 0.13 -4.06
N TYR A 87 -9.97 -0.71 -3.68
CA TYR A 87 -10.19 -2.12 -3.35
C TYR A 87 -11.20 -2.29 -2.21
N VAL A 88 -11.05 -1.52 -1.12
CA VAL A 88 -11.95 -1.57 0.03
C VAL A 88 -13.35 -1.12 -0.35
N LEU A 89 -13.50 0.06 -0.96
CA LEU A 89 -14.82 0.59 -1.39
C LEU A 89 -15.58 -0.38 -2.29
N TYR A 90 -14.88 -1.04 -3.21
CA TYR A 90 -15.47 -2.01 -4.12
C TYR A 90 -15.97 -3.28 -3.43
N ASN A 91 -15.29 -3.70 -2.37
CA ASN A 91 -15.57 -4.97 -1.70
C ASN A 91 -16.49 -4.84 -0.47
N ILE A 92 -16.59 -3.66 0.15
CA ILE A 92 -17.54 -3.39 1.26
C ILE A 92 -18.94 -3.97 0.97
N PRO A 93 -19.63 -3.65 -0.14
CA PRO A 93 -21.00 -4.15 -0.35
C PRO A 93 -21.07 -5.67 -0.55
N LYS A 94 -19.96 -6.30 -0.94
CA LYS A 94 -19.92 -7.75 -1.22
C LYS A 94 -19.76 -8.56 0.05
N ILE A 95 -18.96 -8.08 1.00
CA ILE A 95 -18.57 -8.84 2.19
C ILE A 95 -19.19 -8.29 3.49
N THR A 96 -19.96 -7.20 3.44
CA THR A 96 -20.72 -6.74 4.61
C THR A 96 -21.92 -7.65 4.89
N LYS A 97 -22.16 -7.96 6.17
CA LYS A 97 -23.37 -8.69 6.60
C LYS A 97 -24.62 -7.87 6.32
N ASN A 98 -25.70 -8.52 5.92
CA ASN A 98 -27.00 -7.88 5.65
C ASN A 98 -27.62 -7.21 6.89
N THR A 99 -27.18 -7.57 8.09
CA THR A 99 -27.60 -6.95 9.36
C THR A 99 -26.96 -5.58 9.58
N GLN A 100 -25.93 -5.21 8.83
CA GLN A 100 -25.25 -3.92 8.92
C GLN A 100 -25.71 -2.99 7.80
N ASN A 101 -25.81 -1.68 8.10
CA ASN A 101 -26.16 -0.68 7.12
C ASN A 101 -24.95 -0.38 6.21
N THR A 102 -24.87 -1.10 5.09
CA THR A 102 -23.77 -0.99 4.12
C THR A 102 -23.66 0.42 3.52
N ALA A 103 -24.80 1.08 3.25
CA ALA A 103 -24.80 2.42 2.65
C ALA A 103 -24.20 3.45 3.62
N ASP A 104 -24.58 3.40 4.89
CA ASP A 104 -24.04 4.27 5.95
C ASP A 104 -22.54 4.06 6.18
N ILE A 105 -22.07 2.80 6.11
CA ILE A 105 -20.63 2.49 6.21
C ILE A 105 -19.85 3.11 5.04
N ILE A 106 -20.33 2.92 3.81
CA ILE A 106 -19.68 3.50 2.61
C ILE A 106 -19.66 5.02 2.70
N GLU A 107 -20.79 5.63 3.04
CA GLU A 107 -20.90 7.09 3.15
C GLU A 107 -19.95 7.66 4.21
N THR A 108 -19.91 7.05 5.40
CA THR A 108 -19.02 7.46 6.49
C THR A 108 -17.56 7.35 6.07
N PHE A 109 -17.19 6.22 5.46
CA PHE A 109 -15.82 6.01 4.99
C PHE A 109 -15.43 7.01 3.89
N GLN A 110 -16.31 7.25 2.91
CA GLN A 110 -16.06 8.23 1.85
C GLN A 110 -15.92 9.66 2.40
N ARG A 111 -16.72 10.05 3.39
CA ARG A 111 -16.59 11.36 4.06
C ARG A 111 -15.22 11.51 4.72
N PHE A 112 -14.76 10.48 5.44
CA PHE A 112 -13.43 10.45 6.04
C PHE A 112 -12.31 10.58 4.99
N ILE A 113 -12.34 9.76 3.95
CA ILE A 113 -11.36 9.80 2.85
C ILE A 113 -11.35 11.18 2.19
N ASN A 114 -12.51 11.74 1.85
CA ASN A 114 -12.60 13.05 1.23
C ASN A 114 -11.97 14.14 2.12
N ALA A 115 -12.27 14.15 3.42
CA ALA A 115 -11.70 15.12 4.35
C ALA A 115 -10.17 15.05 4.40
N ILE A 116 -9.62 13.83 4.45
CA ILE A 116 -8.16 13.63 4.50
C ILE A 116 -7.48 14.06 3.20
N PHE A 117 -8.01 13.67 2.05
CA PHE A 117 -7.40 14.05 0.77
C PHE A 117 -7.52 15.55 0.48
N ILE A 118 -8.59 16.22 0.95
CA ILE A 118 -8.67 17.69 0.92
C ILE A 118 -7.54 18.29 1.77
N SER A 119 -7.31 17.76 2.98
CA SER A 119 -6.23 18.20 3.85
C SER A 119 -4.85 18.05 3.20
N TRP A 120 -4.61 16.96 2.46
CA TRP A 120 -3.32 16.70 1.80
C TRP A 120 -3.14 17.42 0.46
N GLY A 121 -4.22 17.58 -0.33
CA GLY A 121 -4.17 18.04 -1.72
C GLY A 121 -4.32 19.54 -1.93
N ASN A 122 -4.75 20.31 -0.91
CA ASN A 122 -4.95 21.75 -1.06
C ASN A 122 -3.63 22.53 -1.27
N VAL A 123 -3.67 23.50 -2.20
CA VAL A 123 -2.58 24.47 -2.40
C VAL A 123 -2.36 25.22 -1.09
N GLY A 124 -1.13 25.22 -0.58
CA GLY A 124 -0.78 25.82 0.73
C GLY A 124 -1.02 24.91 1.95
N SER A 125 -1.44 23.65 1.75
CA SER A 125 -1.52 22.68 2.84
C SER A 125 -0.16 22.50 3.55
N LEU A 126 -0.18 22.47 4.88
CA LEU A 126 0.98 22.14 5.72
C LEU A 126 1.20 20.63 5.87
N ALA A 127 0.36 19.79 5.26
CA ALA A 127 0.52 18.35 5.30
C ALA A 127 1.86 17.95 4.68
N LYS A 128 2.64 17.14 5.41
CA LYS A 128 3.95 16.65 4.95
C LYS A 128 3.82 15.61 3.84
N PHE A 129 2.77 14.81 3.89
CA PHE A 129 2.39 13.89 2.83
C PHE A 129 1.46 14.59 1.83
N LYS A 130 1.87 14.64 0.57
CA LYS A 130 1.05 15.18 -0.53
C LYS A 130 0.47 14.03 -1.34
N CYS A 131 -0.86 13.99 -1.42
CA CYS A 131 -1.55 12.96 -2.19
C CYS A 131 -2.90 13.45 -2.70
N THR A 132 -3.23 13.07 -3.93
CA THR A 132 -4.51 13.38 -4.58
C THR A 132 -5.34 12.12 -4.74
N ARG A 133 -6.65 12.24 -4.51
CA ARG A 133 -7.59 11.12 -4.60
C ARG A 133 -7.87 10.80 -6.06
N VAL A 134 -7.75 9.53 -6.44
CA VAL A 134 -8.04 9.00 -7.78
C VAL A 134 -9.24 8.07 -7.70
N HIS A 135 -10.44 8.66 -7.83
CA HIS A 135 -11.71 7.93 -7.83
C HIS A 135 -11.81 7.04 -9.07
N LYS A 136 -11.77 5.72 -8.87
CA LYS A 136 -11.95 4.70 -9.90
C LYS A 136 -12.63 3.49 -9.29
N ASP A 137 -13.52 2.87 -10.05
CA ASP A 137 -14.00 1.54 -9.71
C ASP A 137 -12.84 0.55 -9.75
N TYR A 138 -12.77 -0.31 -8.73
CA TYR A 138 -11.73 -1.31 -8.67
C TYR A 138 -11.89 -2.32 -9.82
N THR A 139 -10.77 -2.67 -10.44
CA THR A 139 -10.69 -3.74 -11.44
C THR A 139 -9.45 -4.57 -11.16
N ASP A 140 -9.45 -5.83 -11.60
CA ASP A 140 -8.28 -6.73 -11.43
C ASP A 140 -7.01 -6.15 -12.08
N LYS A 141 -7.17 -5.29 -13.09
CA LYS A 141 -6.06 -4.54 -13.70
C LYS A 141 -5.35 -3.62 -12.71
N MET A 142 -6.04 -3.11 -11.68
CA MET A 142 -5.43 -2.24 -10.68
C MET A 142 -4.43 -2.98 -9.80
N ASP A 143 -4.67 -4.26 -9.53
CA ASP A 143 -3.71 -5.12 -8.82
C ASP A 143 -2.44 -5.32 -9.64
N LEU A 144 -2.59 -5.65 -10.92
CA LEU A 144 -1.47 -5.76 -11.85
C LEU A 144 -0.67 -4.45 -11.95
N ILE A 145 -1.36 -3.30 -12.01
CA ILE A 145 -0.70 -1.99 -12.02
C ILE A 145 0.08 -1.75 -10.72
N LYS A 146 -0.48 -2.12 -9.56
CA LYS A 146 0.21 -2.01 -8.28
C LYS A 146 1.48 -2.89 -8.24
N GLN A 147 1.37 -4.14 -8.69
CA GLN A 147 2.53 -5.05 -8.79
C GLN A 147 3.62 -4.49 -9.71
N LEU A 148 3.23 -3.86 -10.83
CA LEU A 148 4.18 -3.19 -11.72
C LEU A 148 4.84 -1.96 -11.08
N ASP A 149 4.08 -1.18 -10.31
CA ASP A 149 4.61 -0.05 -9.52
C ASP A 149 5.62 -0.53 -8.46
N ASP A 150 5.31 -1.62 -7.77
CA ASP A 150 6.19 -2.27 -6.77
C ASP A 150 7.48 -2.76 -7.41
N TYR A 151 7.40 -3.43 -8.56
CA TYR A 151 8.56 -3.85 -9.35
C TYR A 151 9.44 -2.65 -9.74
N CYS A 152 8.84 -1.55 -10.20
CA CYS A 152 9.58 -0.35 -10.60
C CYS A 152 10.30 0.31 -9.41
N GLU A 153 9.67 0.36 -8.23
CA GLU A 153 10.30 0.88 -7.01
C GLU A 153 11.51 0.03 -6.59
N ASN A 154 11.35 -1.29 -6.59
CA ASN A 154 12.42 -2.22 -6.24
C ASN A 154 13.60 -2.11 -7.21
N LYS A 155 13.32 -2.10 -8.52
CA LYS A 155 14.33 -1.92 -9.57
C LYS A 155 15.10 -0.61 -9.40
N LYS A 156 14.41 0.49 -9.10
CA LYS A 156 15.06 1.78 -8.88
C LYS A 156 15.97 1.76 -7.64
N SER A 157 15.51 1.16 -6.54
CA SER A 157 16.33 0.96 -5.33
C SER A 157 17.61 0.18 -5.65
N PHE A 158 17.54 -0.84 -6.50
CA PHE A 158 18.73 -1.60 -6.92
C PHE A 158 19.68 -0.76 -7.76
N GLN A 159 19.17 0.03 -8.70
CA GLN A 159 19.99 0.95 -9.49
C GLN A 159 20.76 1.94 -8.61
N GLU A 160 20.12 2.46 -7.56
CA GLU A 160 20.75 3.37 -6.60
C GLU A 160 21.84 2.66 -5.78
N LYS A 161 21.58 1.44 -5.30
CA LYS A 161 22.57 0.62 -4.57
C LYS A 161 23.76 0.20 -5.44
N LEU A 162 23.56 -0.01 -6.73
CA LEU A 162 24.58 -0.42 -7.70
C LEU A 162 25.36 0.73 -8.35
N GLN A 163 25.13 2.00 -7.94
CA GLN A 163 25.91 3.14 -8.45
C GLN A 163 27.42 2.98 -8.24
N LYS A 164 27.82 2.23 -7.21
CA LYS A 164 29.19 1.74 -7.04
C LYS A 164 29.16 0.22 -7.23
N TYR A 165 29.95 -0.28 -8.17
CA TYR A 165 30.01 -1.71 -8.43
C TYR A 165 30.49 -2.48 -7.20
N ASP A 166 29.68 -3.44 -6.76
CA ASP A 166 30.00 -4.43 -5.75
C ASP A 166 29.53 -5.79 -6.25
N TYR A 167 30.44 -6.76 -6.35
CA TYR A 167 30.13 -8.08 -6.92
C TYR A 167 29.01 -8.78 -6.13
N ILE A 168 29.03 -8.70 -4.81
CA ILE A 168 28.03 -9.35 -3.95
C ILE A 168 26.66 -8.73 -4.20
N THR A 169 26.54 -7.40 -4.17
CA THR A 169 25.31 -6.66 -4.45
C THR A 169 24.81 -6.90 -5.88
N CYS A 170 25.70 -6.95 -6.86
CA CYS A 170 25.37 -7.25 -8.26
C CYS A 170 24.83 -8.68 -8.41
N CYS A 171 25.54 -9.67 -7.87
CA CYS A 171 25.13 -11.08 -7.88
C CYS A 171 23.77 -11.28 -7.21
N LYS A 172 23.53 -10.56 -6.09
CA LYS A 172 22.28 -10.59 -5.34
C LYS A 172 21.07 -10.05 -6.09
N TYR A 173 21.24 -9.02 -6.91
CA TYR A 173 20.14 -8.37 -7.64
C TYR A 173 20.02 -8.83 -9.10
N ALA A 174 20.95 -9.65 -9.60
CA ALA A 174 20.95 -10.13 -10.99
C ALA A 174 19.77 -11.07 -11.32
N THR A 175 19.11 -11.64 -10.31
CA THR A 175 18.02 -12.63 -10.48
C THR A 175 16.61 -12.07 -10.25
N TYR A 176 16.47 -10.75 -10.05
CA TYR A 176 15.18 -10.05 -9.88
C TYR A 176 14.64 -9.48 -11.19
#